data_AF-A0A7C0Z1H0-F1
#
_entry.id   AF-A0A7C0Z1H0-F1
#
_cell.length_a   1.000
_cell.length_b   1.000
_cell.length_c   1.000
_cell.angle_alpha   90.00
_cell.angle_beta   90.00
_cell.angle_gamma   90.00
#
_symmetry.space_group_name_H-M   'P 1'
#
loop_
_entity.id
_entity.type
_entity.pdbx_description
1 polymer ?
#
loop_
_entity_poly.entity_id
_entity_poly.type
_entity_poly.pdbx_seq_one_letter_code
_entity_poly.pdbx_strand_id
1 'polypeptide(L)'
;MLKAMESMLREQREELNTYKIRARFIPIMFIVFLMLFVAGSLTPLPPDLARMLYEQLNRTAYEITKDKDLEILTFRIFINNARVAIMCVIPLVGMFFSFFVMFSTGLGLSAFSMFSDRSRVELLSMTLSAPHTWLEIFSISLVSAESIVLSYLFFKRLPVRKELGITLSILFLSLSVLALAAGIEAMLILGGLRG
;
A
#
# COMPACT_ATOMS: atom_id res chain seq x y z
N MET A 1 33.61 28.97 -8.06
CA MET A 1 32.99 27.97 -7.16
C MET A 1 31.49 27.82 -7.39
N LEU A 2 30.68 28.89 -7.32
CA LEU A 2 29.23 28.81 -7.58
C LEU A 2 28.86 28.26 -8.98
N LYS A 3 29.50 28.79 -10.04
CA LYS A 3 29.26 28.32 -11.42
C LYS A 3 29.63 26.86 -11.66
N ALA A 4 30.67 26.36 -10.98
CA ALA A 4 31.09 24.96 -11.08
C ALA A 4 30.13 24.02 -10.32
N MET A 5 29.59 24.49 -9.20
CA MET A 5 28.55 23.77 -8.46
C MET A 5 27.24 23.73 -9.26
N GLU A 6 26.87 24.83 -9.92
CA GLU A 6 25.70 24.89 -10.81
C GLU A 6 25.86 24.03 -12.07
N SER A 7 27.07 23.96 -12.66
CA SER A 7 27.34 23.08 -13.80
C SER A 7 27.28 21.60 -13.41
N MET A 8 27.85 21.23 -12.26
CA MET A 8 27.76 19.85 -11.73
C MET A 8 26.32 19.43 -11.41
N LEU A 9 25.52 20.34 -10.84
CA LEU A 9 24.10 20.08 -10.59
C LEU A 9 23.28 20.00 -11.89
N ARG A 10 23.69 20.69 -12.95
CA ARG A 10 23.09 20.56 -14.29
C ARG A 10 23.43 19.22 -14.93
N GLU A 11 24.69 18.79 -14.89
CA GLU A 11 25.13 17.48 -15.39
C GLU A 11 24.44 16.33 -14.65
N GLN A 12 24.41 16.34 -13.31
CA GLN A 12 23.68 15.35 -12.53
C GLN A 12 22.16 15.33 -12.82
N ARG A 13 21.59 16.48 -13.22
CA ARG A 13 20.18 16.60 -13.58
C ARG A 13 19.90 16.09 -15.00
N GLU A 14 20.85 16.17 -15.92
CA GLU A 14 20.75 15.58 -17.26
C GLU A 14 20.92 14.05 -17.22
N GLU A 15 21.65 13.51 -16.24
CA GLU A 15 21.81 12.07 -16.05
C GLU A 15 20.66 11.41 -15.25
N LEU A 16 19.99 12.14 -14.36
CA LEU A 16 18.96 11.56 -13.50
C LEU A 16 17.63 11.36 -14.23
N ASN A 17 17.46 10.18 -14.82
CA ASN A 17 16.20 9.77 -15.41
C ASN A 17 15.24 9.21 -14.33
N THR A 18 14.47 10.09 -13.71
CA THR A 18 13.50 9.74 -12.65
C THR A 18 12.43 8.75 -13.13
N TYR A 19 12.07 8.77 -14.42
CA TYR A 19 11.16 7.76 -15.01
C TYR A 19 11.74 6.34 -14.97
N LYS A 20 13.02 6.17 -15.31
CA LYS A 20 13.70 4.86 -15.22
C LYS A 20 13.75 4.35 -13.78
N ILE A 21 13.97 5.25 -12.81
CA ILE A 21 13.95 4.89 -11.39
C ILE A 21 12.56 4.37 -11.01
N ARG A 22 11.49 5.11 -11.32
CA ARG A 22 10.10 4.67 -11.05
C ARG A 22 9.80 3.31 -11.67
N ALA A 23 10.08 3.16 -12.97
CA ALA A 23 9.83 1.91 -13.69
C ALA A 23 10.59 0.71 -13.10
N ARG A 24 11.78 0.93 -12.53
CA ARG A 24 12.56 -0.11 -11.85
C ARG A 24 12.04 -0.41 -10.45
N PHE A 25 11.71 0.62 -9.67
CA PHE A 25 11.37 0.44 -8.25
C PHE A 25 9.94 -0.05 -8.04
N ILE A 26 8.96 0.32 -8.88
CA ILE A 26 7.57 -0.15 -8.76
C ILE A 26 7.48 -1.69 -8.69
N PRO A 27 8.03 -2.47 -9.65
CA PRO A 27 7.96 -3.94 -9.58
C PRO A 27 8.79 -4.52 -8.42
N ILE A 28 9.89 -3.89 -8.03
CA ILE A 28 10.67 -4.31 -6.86
C ILE A 28 9.83 -4.16 -5.58
N MET A 29 9.20 -3.01 -5.39
CA MET A 29 8.35 -2.75 -4.21
C MET A 29 7.16 -3.70 -4.19
N PHE A 30 6.56 -4.01 -5.33
CA PHE A 30 5.48 -4.98 -5.43
C PHE A 30 5.88 -6.36 -4.89
N ILE A 31 7.04 -6.87 -5.33
CA ILE A 31 7.55 -8.16 -4.86
C ILE A 31 7.88 -8.10 -3.36
N VAL A 32 8.53 -7.02 -2.90
CA VAL A 32 8.85 -6.83 -1.47
C VAL A 32 7.57 -6.80 -0.62
N PHE A 33 6.55 -6.06 -1.03
CA PHE A 33 5.29 -5.96 -0.31
C PHE A 33 4.50 -7.26 -0.32
N LEU A 34 4.53 -8.02 -1.41
CA LEU A 34 3.97 -9.37 -1.45
C LEU A 34 4.68 -10.28 -0.44
N MET A 35 6.01 -10.26 -0.40
CA MET A 35 6.79 -11.04 0.58
C MET A 35 6.49 -10.62 2.01
N LEU A 36 6.39 -9.33 2.30
CA LEU A 36 6.07 -8.83 3.65
C LEU A 36 4.65 -9.23 4.08
N PHE A 37 3.67 -9.15 3.17
CA PHE A 37 2.31 -9.59 3.43
C PHE A 37 2.25 -11.08 3.74
N VAL A 38 2.91 -11.92 2.93
CA VAL A 38 3.01 -13.37 3.14
C VAL A 38 3.76 -13.69 4.44
N ALA A 39 4.86 -13.00 4.72
CA ALA A 39 5.61 -13.19 5.96
C ALA A 39 4.75 -12.85 7.18
N GLY A 40 4.01 -11.73 7.14
CA GLY A 40 3.10 -11.33 8.21
C GLY A 40 1.98 -12.35 8.43
N SER A 41 1.34 -12.85 7.38
CA SER A 41 0.24 -13.82 7.50
C SER A 41 0.65 -15.18 8.04
N LEU A 42 1.91 -15.56 7.85
CA LEU A 42 2.46 -16.82 8.34
C LEU A 42 3.19 -16.68 9.70
N THR A 43 3.36 -15.45 10.20
CA THR A 43 4.01 -15.20 11.49
C THR A 43 3.13 -15.66 12.65
N PRO A 44 3.59 -16.55 13.54
CA PRO A 44 2.87 -16.90 14.76
C PRO A 44 2.79 -15.70 15.70
N LEU A 45 1.63 -15.51 16.34
CA LEU A 45 1.38 -14.38 17.22
C LEU A 45 1.22 -14.83 18.68
N PRO A 46 1.77 -14.08 19.66
CA PRO A 46 1.38 -14.22 21.06
C PRO A 46 -0.14 -13.99 21.22
N PRO A 47 -0.83 -14.72 22.11
CA PRO A 47 -2.28 -14.64 22.25
C PRO A 47 -2.82 -13.22 22.49
N ASP A 48 -2.12 -12.42 23.31
CA ASP A 48 -2.54 -11.06 23.64
C ASP A 48 -2.47 -10.13 22.42
N LEU A 49 -1.41 -10.24 21.62
CA LEU A 49 -1.24 -9.46 20.39
C LEU A 49 -2.26 -9.91 19.32
N ALA A 50 -2.48 -11.22 19.20
CA ALA A 50 -3.48 -11.76 18.29
C ALA A 50 -4.89 -11.23 18.63
N ARG A 51 -5.27 -11.22 19.91
CA ARG A 51 -6.57 -10.71 20.35
C ARG A 51 -6.72 -9.23 20.03
N MET A 52 -5.70 -8.42 20.32
CA MET A 52 -5.69 -6.98 20.02
C MET A 52 -5.89 -6.72 18.52
N LEU A 53 -5.12 -7.40 17.67
CA LEU A 53 -5.22 -7.26 16.21
C LEU A 53 -6.56 -7.74 15.67
N TYR A 54 -7.07 -8.87 16.20
CA TYR A 54 -8.38 -9.41 15.82
C TYR A 54 -9.52 -8.44 16.16
N GLU A 55 -9.52 -7.89 17.38
CA GLU A 55 -10.53 -6.91 17.79
C GLU A 55 -10.47 -5.63 16.94
N GLN A 56 -9.28 -5.14 16.64
CA GLN A 56 -9.10 -3.97 15.77
C GLN A 56 -9.58 -4.25 14.34
N LEU A 57 -9.28 -5.43 13.79
CA LEU A 57 -9.73 -5.84 12.47
C LEU A 57 -11.26 -5.95 12.42
N ASN A 58 -11.88 -6.61 13.42
CA ASN A 58 -13.32 -6.75 13.50
C ASN A 58 -14.04 -5.41 13.68
N ARG A 59 -13.49 -4.48 14.48
CA ARG A 59 -14.05 -3.13 14.60
C ARG A 59 -14.01 -2.40 13.27
N THR A 60 -12.86 -2.43 12.59
CA THR A 60 -12.71 -1.83 11.26
C THR A 60 -13.67 -2.45 10.25
N ALA A 61 -13.75 -3.78 10.23
CA ALA A 61 -14.66 -4.52 9.35
C ALA A 61 -16.13 -4.17 9.63
N TYR A 62 -16.53 -4.10 10.90
CA TYR A 62 -17.87 -3.67 11.29
C TYR A 62 -18.16 -2.24 10.85
N GLU A 63 -17.25 -1.30 11.08
CA GLU A 63 -17.44 0.09 10.65
C GLU A 63 -17.56 0.25 9.13
N ILE A 64 -16.82 -0.57 8.37
CA ILE A 64 -16.88 -0.59 6.91
C ILE A 64 -18.17 -1.25 6.42
N THR A 65 -18.59 -2.37 7.02
CA THR A 65 -19.68 -3.24 6.54
C THR A 65 -21.03 -3.02 7.21
N LYS A 66 -21.14 -2.09 8.15
CA LYS A 66 -22.41 -1.80 8.85
C LYS A 66 -23.53 -1.35 7.91
N ASP A 67 -23.18 -0.80 6.76
CA ASP A 67 -24.10 -0.46 5.69
C ASP A 67 -23.95 -1.47 4.55
N LYS A 68 -25.08 -1.94 4.03
CA LYS A 68 -25.12 -2.95 2.96
C LYS A 68 -25.36 -2.35 1.57
N ASP A 69 -25.42 -1.03 1.46
CA ASP A 69 -25.42 -0.35 0.18
C ASP A 69 -24.05 -0.45 -0.50
N LEU A 70 -24.03 -0.82 -1.79
CA LEU A 70 -22.81 -1.06 -2.56
C LEU A 70 -21.95 0.20 -2.68
N GLU A 71 -22.56 1.35 -2.92
CA GLU A 71 -21.84 2.62 -3.10
C GLU A 71 -21.22 3.07 -1.78
N ILE A 72 -21.98 3.00 -0.69
CA ILE A 72 -21.52 3.35 0.65
C ILE A 72 -20.39 2.41 1.09
N LEU A 73 -20.55 1.10 0.89
CA LEU A 73 -19.53 0.10 1.23
C LEU A 73 -18.24 0.33 0.43
N THR A 74 -18.37 0.51 -0.89
CA THR A 74 -17.23 0.79 -1.79
C THR A 74 -16.50 2.05 -1.34
N PHE A 75 -17.23 3.13 -1.04
CA PHE A 75 -16.64 4.38 -0.57
C PHE A 75 -15.90 4.21 0.76
N ARG A 76 -16.45 3.45 1.72
CA ARG A 76 -15.81 3.18 3.01
C ARG A 76 -14.51 2.40 2.85
N ILE A 77 -14.51 1.33 2.04
CA ILE A 77 -13.32 0.54 1.73
C ILE A 77 -12.26 1.43 1.05
N PHE A 78 -12.68 2.20 0.04
CA PHE A 78 -11.80 3.12 -0.67
C PHE A 78 -11.14 4.12 0.27
N ILE A 79 -11.92 4.80 1.11
CA ILE A 79 -11.39 5.81 2.04
C ILE A 79 -10.42 5.20 3.05
N ASN A 80 -10.70 3.98 3.53
CA ASN A 80 -9.78 3.27 4.42
C ASN A 80 -8.41 3.07 3.76
N ASN A 81 -8.38 2.54 2.54
CA ASN A 81 -7.13 2.28 1.81
C ASN A 81 -6.46 3.56 1.29
N ALA A 82 -7.25 4.55 0.86
CA ALA A 82 -6.75 5.83 0.36
C ALA A 82 -5.98 6.60 1.43
N ARG A 83 -6.45 6.61 2.69
CA ARG A 83 -5.74 7.23 3.82
C ARG A 83 -4.34 6.65 3.99
N VAL A 84 -4.23 5.34 3.90
CA VAL A 84 -2.95 4.62 3.97
C VAL A 84 -2.05 5.02 2.80
N ALA A 85 -2.55 4.96 1.56
CA ALA A 85 -1.76 5.29 0.37
C ALA A 85 -1.26 6.76 0.37
N ILE A 86 -2.08 7.70 0.84
CA ILE A 86 -1.69 9.11 0.98
C ILE A 86 -0.53 9.26 1.98
N MET A 87 -0.54 8.50 3.08
CA MET A 87 0.60 8.50 4.02
C MET A 87 1.86 7.88 3.40
N CYS A 88 1.69 6.85 2.55
CA CYS A 88 2.79 6.16 1.90
C CYS A 88 3.54 6.98 0.84
N VAL A 89 2.97 8.07 0.31
CA VAL A 89 3.67 8.94 -0.66
C VAL A 89 4.62 9.95 0.00
N ILE A 90 4.51 10.15 1.32
CA ILE A 90 5.31 11.13 2.05
C ILE A 90 6.80 10.77 1.91
N PRO A 91 7.70 11.70 1.54
CA PRO A 91 9.13 11.41 1.44
C PRO A 91 9.70 10.96 2.79
N LEU A 92 10.66 10.05 2.74
CA LEU A 92 11.34 9.39 3.86
C LEU A 92 10.43 8.44 4.64
N VAL A 93 9.33 8.96 5.17
CA VAL A 93 8.43 8.24 6.06
C VAL A 93 7.58 7.22 5.31
N GLY A 94 7.13 7.57 4.11
CA GLY A 94 6.17 6.78 3.34
C GLY A 94 6.67 5.38 2.99
N MET A 95 7.95 5.23 2.63
CA MET A 95 8.55 3.92 2.36
C MET A 95 8.52 3.00 3.59
N PHE A 96 9.01 3.47 4.74
CA PHE A 96 9.04 2.66 5.96
C PHE A 96 7.62 2.36 6.48
N PHE A 97 6.73 3.35 6.39
CA PHE A 97 5.33 3.16 6.72
C PHE A 97 4.68 2.10 5.83
N SER A 98 4.98 2.08 4.53
CA SER A 98 4.49 1.05 3.61
C SER A 98 4.95 -0.35 4.00
N PHE A 99 6.22 -0.54 4.41
CA PHE A 99 6.70 -1.84 4.89
C PHE A 99 5.94 -2.29 6.15
N PHE A 100 5.79 -1.39 7.11
CA PHE A 100 5.04 -1.65 8.34
C PHE A 100 3.58 -2.03 8.04
N VAL A 101 2.90 -1.26 7.20
CA VAL A 101 1.51 -1.51 6.80
C VAL A 101 1.39 -2.89 6.16
N MET A 102 2.21 -3.22 5.15
CA MET A 102 2.07 -4.49 4.43
C MET A 102 2.31 -5.70 5.33
N PHE A 103 3.32 -5.62 6.21
CA PHE A 103 3.55 -6.67 7.20
C PHE A 103 2.41 -6.76 8.22
N SER A 104 1.91 -5.62 8.72
CA SER A 104 0.82 -5.57 9.70
C SER A 104 -0.52 -6.04 9.15
N THR A 105 -0.82 -5.78 7.87
CA THR A 105 -1.99 -6.34 7.19
C THR A 105 -1.89 -7.86 7.13
N GLY A 106 -0.70 -8.40 6.86
CA GLY A 106 -0.43 -9.84 6.97
C GLY A 106 -0.67 -10.36 8.40
N LEU A 107 -0.12 -9.68 9.42
CA LEU A 107 -0.36 -10.05 10.82
C LEU A 107 -1.85 -10.06 11.18
N GLY A 108 -2.64 -9.14 10.64
CA GLY A 108 -4.10 -9.12 10.80
C GLY A 108 -4.75 -10.42 10.32
N LEU A 109 -4.28 -10.99 9.21
CA LEU A 109 -4.74 -12.28 8.69
C LEU A 109 -4.32 -13.44 9.61
N SER A 110 -3.09 -13.39 10.13
CA SER A 110 -2.61 -14.37 11.12
C SER A 110 -3.45 -14.32 12.40
N ALA A 111 -3.77 -13.12 12.90
CA ALA A 111 -4.63 -12.93 14.05
C ALA A 111 -6.04 -13.47 13.80
N PHE A 112 -6.63 -13.19 12.63
CA PHE A 112 -7.95 -13.70 12.26
C PHE A 112 -8.01 -15.23 12.25
N SER A 113 -6.95 -15.91 11.81
CA SER A 113 -6.88 -17.38 11.82
C SER A 113 -6.94 -18.00 13.23
N MET A 114 -6.55 -17.27 14.28
CA MET A 114 -6.55 -17.77 15.64
C MET A 114 -7.95 -17.76 16.28
N PHE A 115 -8.89 -17.02 15.69
CA PHE A 115 -10.27 -16.84 16.18
C PHE A 115 -11.31 -17.21 15.12
N SER A 116 -10.91 -17.91 14.07
CA SER A 116 -11.79 -18.49 13.04
C SER A 116 -11.47 -19.97 12.87
N ASP A 117 -12.39 -20.72 12.26
CA ASP A 117 -12.18 -22.14 11.97
C ASP A 117 -11.22 -22.37 10.77
N ARG A 118 -10.65 -21.31 10.20
CA ARG A 118 -9.80 -21.33 9.00
C ARG A 118 -8.33 -21.25 9.37
N SER A 119 -7.51 -22.07 8.72
CA SER A 119 -6.06 -22.02 8.91
C SER A 119 -5.42 -20.76 8.30
N ARG A 120 -4.22 -20.39 8.77
CA ARG A 120 -3.43 -19.26 8.18
C ARG A 120 -3.21 -19.41 6.68
N VAL A 121 -2.89 -20.63 6.24
CA VAL A 121 -2.61 -20.92 4.81
C VAL A 121 -3.89 -20.80 3.98
N GLU A 122 -5.01 -21.30 4.51
CA GLU A 122 -6.30 -21.18 3.85
C GLU A 122 -6.70 -19.72 3.66
N LEU A 123 -6.67 -18.93 4.73
CA LEU A 123 -6.96 -17.49 4.67
C LEU A 123 -6.03 -16.76 3.71
N LEU A 124 -4.72 -17.03 3.76
CA LEU A 124 -3.75 -16.45 2.84
C LEU A 124 -4.08 -16.80 1.38
N SER A 125 -4.44 -18.05 1.11
CA SER A 125 -4.79 -18.50 -0.24
C SER A 125 -6.06 -17.81 -0.75
N MET A 126 -7.07 -17.61 0.11
CA MET A 126 -8.28 -16.89 -0.26
C MET A 126 -8.00 -15.42 -0.54
N THR A 127 -7.21 -14.77 0.31
CA THR A 127 -6.83 -13.36 0.11
C THR A 127 -6.01 -13.18 -1.17
N LEU A 128 -5.00 -14.02 -1.42
CA LEU A 128 -4.20 -13.94 -2.66
C LEU A 128 -4.97 -14.37 -3.91
N SER A 129 -6.06 -15.13 -3.77
CA SER A 129 -6.96 -15.43 -4.88
C SER A 129 -7.90 -14.25 -5.19
N ALA A 130 -8.03 -13.30 -4.27
CA ALA A 130 -8.91 -12.16 -4.46
C ALA A 130 -8.23 -11.08 -5.31
N PRO A 131 -8.85 -10.63 -6.42
CA PRO A 131 -8.24 -9.66 -7.33
C PRO A 131 -7.97 -8.30 -6.69
N HIS A 132 -8.78 -7.86 -5.71
CA HIS A 132 -8.59 -6.57 -5.03
C HIS A 132 -7.25 -6.51 -4.28
N THR A 133 -6.79 -7.62 -3.69
CA THR A 133 -5.51 -7.69 -2.97
C THR A 133 -4.32 -7.34 -3.86
N TRP A 134 -4.31 -7.81 -5.11
CA TRP A 134 -3.25 -7.49 -6.06
C TRP A 134 -3.25 -6.00 -6.45
N LEU A 135 -4.43 -5.42 -6.61
CA LEU A 135 -4.60 -4.00 -6.91
C LEU A 135 -4.17 -3.11 -5.73
N GLU A 136 -4.43 -3.53 -4.50
CA GLU A 136 -3.97 -2.84 -3.28
C GLU A 136 -2.44 -2.87 -3.16
N ILE A 137 -1.82 -4.04 -3.31
CA ILE A 137 -0.35 -4.18 -3.28
C ILE A 137 0.27 -3.33 -4.39
N PHE A 138 -0.30 -3.34 -5.60
CA PHE A 138 0.16 -2.49 -6.70
C PHE A 138 0.04 -1.01 -6.38
N SER A 139 -1.07 -0.57 -5.80
CA SER A 139 -1.27 0.83 -5.38
C SER A 139 -0.22 1.28 -4.38
N ILE A 140 0.02 0.49 -3.32
CA ILE A 140 1.06 0.80 -2.32
C ILE A 140 2.46 0.80 -2.94
N SER A 141 2.71 -0.07 -3.93
CA SER A 141 3.97 -0.09 -4.71
C SER A 141 4.22 1.20 -5.47
N LEU A 142 3.19 1.78 -6.09
CA LEU A 142 3.28 3.05 -6.81
C LEU A 142 3.68 4.20 -5.87
N VAL A 143 2.92 4.41 -4.80
CA VAL A 143 3.17 5.53 -3.88
C VAL A 143 4.45 5.35 -3.08
N SER A 144 4.84 4.12 -2.75
CA SER A 144 6.10 3.88 -2.05
C SER A 144 7.32 4.06 -2.95
N ALA A 145 7.25 3.67 -4.24
CA ALA A 145 8.32 3.96 -5.19
C ALA A 145 8.46 5.49 -5.39
N GLU A 146 7.35 6.21 -5.40
CA GLU A 146 7.38 7.67 -5.47
C GLU A 146 7.97 8.30 -4.20
N SER A 147 7.66 7.77 -3.01
CA SER A 147 8.30 8.19 -1.76
C SER A 147 9.83 8.04 -1.83
N ILE A 148 10.35 6.96 -2.43
CA ILE A 148 11.80 6.78 -2.65
C ILE A 148 12.37 7.86 -3.57
N VAL A 149 11.71 8.15 -4.70
CA VAL A 149 12.16 9.18 -5.66
C VAL A 149 12.17 10.55 -4.99
N LEU A 150 11.10 10.92 -4.30
CA LEU A 150 11.02 12.19 -3.57
C LEU A 150 12.09 12.29 -2.48
N SER A 151 12.33 11.20 -1.75
CA SER A 151 13.41 11.11 -0.75
C SER A 151 14.78 11.35 -1.37
N TYR A 152 15.05 10.71 -2.50
CA TYR A 152 16.31 10.86 -3.23
C TYR A 152 16.52 12.31 -3.68
N LEU A 153 15.49 12.92 -4.28
CA LEU A 153 15.54 14.32 -4.73
C LEU A 153 15.76 15.28 -3.55
N PHE A 154 15.09 15.03 -2.43
CA PHE A 154 15.24 15.82 -1.20
C PHE A 154 16.68 15.75 -0.68
N PHE A 155 17.26 14.55 -0.54
CA PHE A 155 18.64 14.38 -0.07
C PHE A 155 19.68 14.96 -1.03
N LYS A 156 19.46 14.85 -2.34
CA LYS A 156 20.33 15.43 -3.36
C LYS A 156 20.11 16.93 -3.56
N ARG A 157 19.18 17.54 -2.80
CA ARG A 157 18.79 18.97 -2.91
C ARG A 157 18.40 19.36 -4.35
N LEU A 158 17.84 18.42 -5.09
CA LEU A 158 17.33 18.63 -6.43
C LEU A 158 15.92 19.23 -6.37
N PRO A 159 15.49 19.99 -7.39
CA PRO A 159 14.24 20.74 -7.33
C PRO A 159 13.01 19.81 -7.41
N VAL A 160 12.50 19.38 -6.25
CA VAL A 160 11.29 18.52 -6.11
C VAL A 160 10.07 19.12 -6.81
N ARG A 161 9.95 20.46 -6.84
CA ARG A 161 8.84 21.17 -7.49
C ARG A 161 8.66 20.81 -8.96
N LYS A 162 9.74 20.40 -9.65
CA LYS A 162 9.68 20.00 -11.07
C LYS A 162 9.08 18.61 -11.27
N GLU A 163 9.03 17.79 -10.22
CA GLU A 163 8.52 16.42 -10.26
C GLU A 163 7.10 16.31 -9.68
N LEU A 164 6.59 17.37 -9.04
CA LEU A 164 5.26 17.38 -8.40
C LEU A 164 4.13 16.95 -9.34
N GLY A 165 4.19 17.35 -10.62
CA GLY A 165 3.19 16.92 -11.61
C GLY A 165 3.13 15.39 -11.73
N ILE A 166 4.30 14.75 -11.82
CA ILE A 166 4.41 13.29 -11.93
C ILE A 166 4.02 12.62 -10.61
N THR A 167 4.46 13.16 -9.47
CA THR A 167 4.07 12.69 -8.14
C THR A 167 2.56 12.67 -7.97
N LEU A 168 1.88 13.77 -8.33
CA LEU A 168 0.43 13.86 -8.28
C LEU A 168 -0.22 12.87 -9.25
N SER A 169 0.28 12.72 -10.48
CA SER A 169 -0.23 11.72 -11.42
C SER A 169 -0.12 10.29 -10.88
N ILE A 170 0.98 9.94 -10.20
CA ILE A 170 1.17 8.62 -9.57
C ILE A 170 0.22 8.44 -8.40
N LEU A 171 0.04 9.46 -7.56
CA LEU A 171 -0.93 9.42 -6.46
C LEU A 171 -2.36 9.24 -7.00
N PHE A 172 -2.76 10.01 -8.03
CA PHE A 172 -4.06 9.85 -8.67
C PHE A 172 -4.23 8.46 -9.26
N LEU A 173 -3.23 7.93 -9.97
CA LEU A 173 -3.26 6.57 -10.50
C LEU A 173 -3.45 5.54 -9.38
N SER A 174 -2.69 5.66 -8.29
CA SER A 174 -2.84 4.79 -7.12
C SER A 174 -4.24 4.86 -6.52
N LEU A 175 -4.81 6.06 -6.38
CA LEU A 175 -6.17 6.22 -5.84
C LEU A 175 -7.23 5.64 -6.79
N SER A 176 -7.06 5.78 -8.11
CA SER A 176 -7.95 5.15 -9.09
C SER A 176 -7.90 3.63 -9.03
N VAL A 177 -6.71 3.04 -8.87
CA VAL A 177 -6.56 1.59 -8.68
C VAL A 177 -7.21 1.14 -7.38
N LEU A 178 -7.05 1.88 -6.28
CA LEU A 178 -7.72 1.57 -5.00
C LEU A 178 -9.24 1.68 -5.08
N ALA A 179 -9.78 2.65 -5.84
CA ALA A 179 -11.22 2.77 -6.04
C ALA A 179 -11.78 1.54 -6.80
N LEU A 180 -11.05 1.05 -7.80
CA LEU A 180 -11.40 -0.20 -8.49
C LEU A 180 -11.32 -1.41 -7.55
N ALA A 181 -10.24 -1.51 -6.75
CA ALA A 181 -10.08 -2.57 -5.76
C ALA A 181 -11.24 -2.59 -4.75
N ALA A 182 -11.63 -1.42 -4.25
CA ALA A 182 -12.72 -1.26 -3.30
C ALA A 182 -14.07 -1.69 -3.89
N GLY A 183 -14.35 -1.35 -5.15
CA GLY A 183 -15.58 -1.78 -5.82
C GLY A 183 -15.65 -3.29 -5.97
N ILE A 184 -14.53 -3.92 -6.35
CA ILE A 184 -14.45 -5.38 -6.45
C ILE A 184 -14.62 -6.04 -5.08
N GLU A 185 -13.96 -5.53 -4.04
CA GLU A 185 -14.10 -6.06 -2.68
C GLU A 185 -15.55 -5.93 -2.17
N ALA A 186 -16.18 -4.78 -2.36
CA ALA A 186 -17.56 -4.55 -1.97
C ALA A 186 -18.53 -5.54 -2.65
N MET A 187 -18.35 -5.79 -3.96
CA MET A 187 -19.14 -6.79 -4.69
C MET A 187 -18.92 -8.21 -4.14
N LEU A 188 -17.69 -8.59 -3.80
CA LEU A 188 -17.39 -9.90 -3.21
C LEU A 188 -18.02 -10.06 -1.81
N ILE A 189 -18.01 -9.01 -1.00
CA ILE A 189 -18.63 -8.99 0.33
C ILE A 189 -20.15 -9.14 0.21
N LEU A 190 -20.81 -8.34 -0.64
CA LEU A 190 -22.26 -8.37 -0.80
C LEU A 190 -22.75 -9.63 -1.51
N GLY A 191 -21.95 -10.18 -2.44
CA GLY A 191 -22.23 -11.43 -3.14
C GLY A 191 -22.07 -12.69 -2.28
N GLY A 192 -21.69 -12.55 -1.00
CA GLY A 192 -21.52 -13.69 -0.09
C GLY A 192 -20.32 -14.57 -0.41
N LEU A 193 -19.38 -14.10 -1.25
CA LEU A 193 -18.17 -14.84 -1.62
C LEU A 193 -17.06 -14.77 -0.56
N ARG A 194 -17.35 -14.18 0.61
CA ARG A 194 -16.61 -14.45 1.85
C ARG A 194 -17.24 -15.66 2.53
N GLY A 195 -16.82 -16.85 2.10
CA GLY A 195 -16.79 -18.00 3.00
C GLY A 195 -15.75 -17.74 4.07
#